data_AF-A0A9D7RN70-F1
#
_entry.id   AF-A0A9D7RN70-F1
#
_cell.length_a   1.000
_cell.length_b   1.000
_cell.length_c   1.000
_cell.angle_alpha   90.00
_cell.angle_beta   90.00
_cell.angle_gamma   90.00
#
_symmetry.space_group_name_H-M   'P 1'
#
loop_
_entity.id
_entity.type
_entity.pdbx_description
1 polymer ?
#
loop_
_entity_poly.entity_id
_entity_poly.type
_entity_poly.pdbx_seq_one_letter_code
_entity_poly.pdbx_strand_id
1 'polypeptide(L)'
;MVKELALTPEQTTQVEQLNKDQAAALAQLQQAGLETEAKKARAQVLREKYDNRMKSVLTAEQYEKFVAMRKAKRDAAMQKRQQVQAAPSSK
;
A
#
# COMPACT_ATOMS: atom_id res chain seq x y z
N MET A 1 -1.98 -9.31 -7.36
CA MET A 1 -3.20 -8.64 -6.82
C MET A 1 -4.46 -9.09 -7.56
N VAL A 2 -4.67 -8.72 -8.83
CA VAL A 2 -5.91 -9.08 -9.58
C VAL A 2 -6.20 -10.60 -9.57
N LYS A 3 -5.24 -11.43 -10.01
CA LYS A 3 -5.36 -12.90 -9.99
C LYS A 3 -5.47 -13.47 -8.57
N GLU A 4 -4.80 -12.85 -7.60
CA GLU A 4 -4.78 -13.33 -6.22
C GLU A 4 -6.10 -13.04 -5.50
N LEU A 5 -6.78 -11.94 -5.83
CA LEU A 5 -8.07 -11.56 -5.24
C LEU A 5 -9.28 -12.01 -6.07
N ALA A 6 -9.06 -12.72 -7.18
CA ALA A 6 -10.12 -13.15 -8.09
C ALA A 6 -11.10 -12.01 -8.43
N LEU A 7 -10.55 -10.85 -8.81
CA LEU A 7 -11.36 -9.66 -9.09
C LEU A 7 -12.17 -9.85 -10.38
N THR A 8 -13.39 -9.33 -10.40
CA THR A 8 -14.15 -9.17 -11.66
C THR A 8 -13.48 -8.13 -12.57
N PRO A 9 -13.82 -8.07 -13.87
CA PRO A 9 -13.30 -7.02 -14.76
C PRO A 9 -13.58 -5.60 -14.23
N GLU A 10 -14.80 -5.37 -13.72
CA GLU A 10 -15.20 -4.08 -13.15
C GLU A 10 -14.40 -3.73 -11.89
N GLN A 11 -14.28 -4.68 -10.96
CA GLN A 11 -13.44 -4.50 -9.77
C GLN A 11 -11.98 -4.26 -10.14
N THR A 12 -11.48 -4.92 -11.19
CA THR A 12 -10.11 -4.75 -11.68
C THR A 12 -9.88 -3.30 -12.12
N THR A 13 -10.74 -2.75 -12.98
CA THR A 13 -10.65 -1.36 -13.42
C THR A 13 -10.72 -0.38 -12.26
N GLN A 14 -11.64 -0.61 -11.31
CA GLN A 14 -11.76 0.25 -10.13
C GLN A 14 -10.50 0.19 -9.26
N VAL A 15 -9.99 -1.01 -8.94
CA VAL A 15 -8.77 -1.20 -8.15
C VAL A 15 -7.55 -0.58 -8.83
N GLU A 16 -7.42 -0.73 -10.15
CA GLU A 16 -6.35 -0.09 -10.92
C GLU A 16 -6.40 1.43 -10.82
N GLN A 17 -7.58 2.02 -10.94
CA GLN A 17 -7.74 3.46 -10.76
C GLN A 17 -7.42 3.89 -9.32
N LEU A 18 -7.90 3.15 -8.31
CA LEU A 18 -7.56 3.41 -6.90
C LEU A 18 -6.04 3.38 -6.65
N ASN A 19 -5.33 2.44 -7.27
CA ASN A 19 -3.88 2.33 -7.16
C ASN A 19 -3.17 3.51 -7.82
N LYS A 20 -3.62 3.94 -9.01
CA LYS A 20 -3.08 5.13 -9.70
C LYS A 20 -3.31 6.40 -8.89
N ASP A 21 -4.52 6.61 -8.39
CA ASP A 21 -4.88 7.76 -7.55
C ASP A 21 -3.99 7.82 -6.30
N GLN A 22 -3.82 6.69 -5.63
CA GLN A 22 -3.00 6.59 -4.42
C GLN A 22 -1.52 6.87 -4.71
N ALA A 23 -0.99 6.34 -5.81
CA ALA A 23 0.38 6.58 -6.22
C ALA A 23 0.62 8.06 -6.53
N ALA A 24 -0.30 8.70 -7.27
CA ALA A 24 -0.23 10.12 -7.58
C ALA A 24 -0.28 10.99 -6.30
N ALA A 25 -1.21 10.70 -5.38
CA ALA A 25 -1.32 11.45 -4.13
C ALA A 25 -0.07 11.31 -3.24
N LEU A 26 0.53 10.12 -3.18
CA LEU A 26 1.78 9.91 -2.45
C LEU A 26 2.98 10.59 -3.13
N ALA A 27 3.03 10.62 -4.46
CA ALA A 27 4.07 11.35 -5.20
C ALA A 27 3.98 12.87 -4.97
N GLN A 28 2.76 13.43 -5.02
CA GLN A 28 2.53 14.83 -4.68
C GLN A 28 2.91 15.13 -3.22
N LEU A 29 2.53 14.26 -2.29
CA LEU A 29 2.93 14.38 -0.89
C LEU A 29 4.46 14.33 -0.72
N GLN A 30 5.16 13.53 -1.53
CA GLN A 30 6.62 13.47 -1.52
C GLN A 30 7.25 14.80 -1.93
N GLN A 31 6.66 15.48 -2.91
CA GLN A 31 7.13 16.75 -3.48
C GLN A 31 6.67 17.99 -2.70
N ALA A 32 5.69 17.85 -1.79
CA ALA A 32 5.07 18.96 -1.08
C ALA A 32 5.98 19.71 -0.07
N GLY A 33 7.25 19.34 0.06
CA GLY A 33 8.21 20.05 0.94
C GLY A 33 7.84 20.07 2.42
N LEU A 34 7.00 19.13 2.87
CA LEU A 34 6.51 19.10 4.25
C LEU A 34 7.51 18.49 5.22
N GLU A 35 7.47 18.99 6.45
CA GLU A 35 8.13 18.37 7.59
C GLU A 35 7.73 16.91 7.79
N THR A 36 8.66 16.12 8.32
CA THR A 36 8.54 14.65 8.40
C THR A 36 7.26 14.20 9.12
N GLU A 37 6.92 14.83 10.25
CA GLU A 37 5.71 14.46 11.01
C GLU A 37 4.42 14.87 10.30
N ALA A 38 4.38 16.06 9.72
CA ALA A 38 3.23 16.51 8.91
C ALA A 38 3.02 15.61 7.69
N LYS A 39 4.11 15.16 7.07
CA LYS A 39 4.09 14.22 5.95
C LYS A 39 3.58 12.85 6.36
N LYS A 40 3.99 12.33 7.52
CA LYS A 40 3.48 11.07 8.07
C LYS A 40 1.97 11.14 8.34
N ALA A 41 1.51 12.21 8.98
CA ALA A 41 0.08 12.41 9.26
C ALA A 41 -0.75 12.43 7.96
N ARG A 42 -0.31 13.18 6.93
CA ARG A 42 -0.99 13.19 5.63
C ARG A 42 -0.93 11.83 4.92
N ALA A 43 0.19 11.12 5.00
CA ALA A 43 0.31 9.78 4.43
C ALA A 43 -0.65 8.78 5.10
N GLN A 44 -0.87 8.91 6.40
CA GLN A 44 -1.85 8.10 7.13
C GLN A 44 -3.27 8.35 6.63
N VAL A 45 -3.68 9.62 6.50
CA VAL A 45 -5.00 9.98 5.96
C VAL A 45 -5.19 9.44 4.54
N LEU A 46 -4.18 9.56 3.67
CA LEU A 46 -4.24 8.98 2.32
C LEU A 46 -4.40 7.47 2.35
N ARG A 47 -3.70 6.78 3.27
CA ARG A 47 -3.83 5.33 3.44
C ARG A 47 -5.23 4.94 3.89
N GLU A 48 -5.79 5.62 4.88
CA GLU A 48 -7.15 5.35 5.39
C GLU A 48 -8.20 5.58 4.30
N LYS A 49 -8.07 6.67 3.53
CA LYS A 49 -8.95 6.94 2.38
C LYS A 49 -8.89 5.83 1.34
N TYR A 50 -7.69 5.36 1.01
CA TYR A 50 -7.51 4.26 0.06
C TYR A 50 -8.07 2.94 0.60
N ASP A 51 -7.86 2.63 1.89
CA ASP A 51 -8.40 1.43 2.52
C ASP A 51 -9.93 1.43 2.51
N ASN A 52 -10.56 2.57 2.80
CA ASN A 52 -12.02 2.72 2.74
C ASN A 52 -12.57 2.54 1.31
N ARG A 53 -11.91 3.13 0.30
CA ARG A 53 -12.29 2.94 -1.12
C ARG A 53 -12.07 1.49 -1.56
N MET A 54 -11.05 0.81 -1.04
CA MET A 54 -10.82 -0.60 -1.35
C MET A 54 -11.93 -1.48 -0.76
N LYS A 55 -12.37 -1.22 0.48
CA LYS A 55 -13.49 -1.92 1.12
C LYS A 55 -14.81 -1.78 0.37
N SER A 56 -15.04 -0.66 -0.31
CA SER A 56 -16.28 -0.47 -1.08
C SER A 56 -16.28 -1.17 -2.44
N VAL A 57 -15.09 -1.50 -2.97
CA VAL A 57 -14.93 -2.16 -4.28
C VAL A 57 -14.84 -3.67 -4.13
N LEU A 58 -14.14 -4.13 -3.08
CA LEU A 58 -13.93 -5.55 -2.80
C LEU A 58 -15.07 -6.13 -1.97
N THR A 59 -15.34 -7.41 -2.15
CA THR A 59 -16.12 -8.19 -1.18
C THR A 59 -15.33 -8.34 0.13
N ALA A 60 -16.02 -8.75 1.21
CA ALA A 60 -15.38 -8.97 2.51
C ALA A 60 -14.20 -9.96 2.42
N GLU A 61 -14.39 -11.11 1.79
CA GLU A 61 -13.36 -12.15 1.62
C GLU A 61 -12.16 -11.64 0.79
N GLN A 62 -12.43 -10.91 -0.29
CA GLN A 62 -11.39 -10.30 -1.12
C GLN A 62 -10.60 -9.24 -0.33
N TYR A 63 -11.29 -8.45 0.49
CA TYR A 63 -10.65 -7.44 1.33
C TYR A 63 -9.77 -8.05 2.42
N GLU A 64 -10.22 -9.12 3.09
CA GLU A 64 -9.41 -9.85 4.06
C GLU A 64 -8.14 -10.41 3.45
N LYS A 65 -8.25 -11.05 2.28
CA LYS A 65 -7.09 -11.55 1.54
C LYS A 65 -6.14 -10.41 1.14
N PHE A 66 -6.68 -9.28 0.70
CA PHE A 66 -5.90 -8.09 0.40
C PHE A 66 -5.11 -7.57 1.61
N VAL A 67 -5.75 -7.50 2.79
CA VAL A 67 -5.10 -7.09 4.04
C VAL A 67 -3.99 -8.07 4.44
N ALA A 68 -4.25 -9.37 4.35
CA ALA A 68 -3.27 -10.42 4.64
C ALA A 68 -2.05 -10.31 3.72
N MET A 69 -2.26 -10.14 2.41
CA MET A 69 -1.19 -9.93 1.44
C MET A 69 -0.35 -8.68 1.75
N ARG A 70 -0.99 -7.58 2.17
CA ARG A 70 -0.27 -6.35 2.56
C ARG A 70 0.56 -6.54 3.83
N LYS A 71 0.03 -7.27 4.81
CA LYS A 71 0.77 -7.62 6.03
C LYS A 71 2.00 -8.47 5.67
N ALA A 72 1.81 -9.53 4.88
CA ALA A 72 2.91 -10.41 4.45
C ALA A 72 4.02 -9.63 3.72
N LYS A 73 3.66 -8.71 2.80
CA LYS A 73 4.64 -7.85 2.12
C LYS A 73 5.39 -6.93 3.08
N ARG A 74 4.71 -6.38 4.08
CA ARG A 74 5.34 -5.54 5.10
C ARG A 74 6.33 -6.35 5.94
N ASP A 75 5.91 -7.52 6.39
CA ASP A 75 6.73 -8.42 7.22
C ASP A 75 7.97 -8.86 6.43
N ALA A 76 7.81 -9.25 5.16
CA ALA A 76 8.93 -9.59 4.28
C ALA A 76 9.89 -8.42 4.04
N ALA A 77 9.37 -7.20 3.86
CA ALA A 77 10.21 -6.01 3.72
C ALA A 77 11.00 -5.71 5.00
N MET A 78 10.38 -5.89 6.18
CA MET A 78 11.04 -5.73 7.48
C MET A 78 12.13 -6.79 7.69
N GLN A 79 11.86 -8.05 7.37
CA GLN A 79 12.86 -9.13 7.43
C GLN A 79 14.05 -8.85 6.50
N LYS A 80 13.79 -8.45 5.24
CA LYS A 80 14.85 -8.08 4.31
C LYS A 80 15.71 -6.92 4.85
N ARG A 81 15.06 -5.91 5.45
CA ARG A 81 15.76 -4.77 6.06
C ARG A 81 16.64 -5.20 7.24
N GLN A 82 16.19 -6.16 8.05
CA GLN A 82 16.99 -6.72 9.16
C GLN A 82 18.18 -7.51 8.63
N GLN A 83 18.01 -8.33 7.59
CA GLN A 83 19.10 -9.09 6.97
C GLN A 83 20.18 -8.18 6.38
N VAL A 84 19.78 -7.10 5.68
CA VAL A 84 20.73 -6.11 5.14
C VAL A 84 21.49 -5.36 6.25
N GLN A 85 20.84 -5.10 7.39
CA GLN A 85 21.51 -4.45 8.54
C GLN A 85 22.44 -5.39 9.31
N ALA A 86 22.17 -6.70 9.28
CA ALA A 86 22.97 -7.72 9.95
C ALA A 86 24.15 -8.24 9.09
N ALA A 87 24.14 -8.00 7.78
CA ALA A 87 25.26 -8.34 6.91
C ALA A 87 26.43 -7.38 7.17
N PRO A 88 27.65 -7.86 7.45
CA PRO A 88 28.80 -6.99 7.63
C PRO A 88 29.07 -6.22 6.33
N SER A 89 29.21 -4.90 6.43
CA SER A 89 29.64 -4.05 5.33
C SER A 89 31.01 -4.53 4.84
N SER A 90 31.05 -5.31 3.76
CA SER A 90 32.29 -5.63 3.08
C SER A 90 32.90 -4.31 2.57
N LYS A 91 34.04 -3.95 3.18
CA LYS A 91 34.89 -2.83 2.77
C LYS A 91 35.57 -3.13 1.44
#